data_AF-A0A6N9NIS5-F1
#
_entry.id   AF-A0A6N9NIS5-F1
#
_cell.length_a   1.000
_cell.length_b   1.000
_cell.length_c   1.000
_cell.angle_alpha   90.00
_cell.angle_beta   90.00
_cell.angle_gamma   90.00
#
_symmetry.space_group_name_H-M   'P 1'
#
loop_
_entity.id
_entity.type
_entity.pdbx_description
1 polymer ?
#
loop_
_entity_poly.entity_id
_entity_poly.type
_entity_poly.pdbx_seq_one_letter_code
_entity_poly.pdbx_strand_id
1 'polypeptide(L)'
;MKFHEQFMSSTDSIKIEYLIELGKTTTNADESSEGYQLLKKAAHLSQEIKNQFLINKSNIQIIEFYRKIRDYSSALSLIKKMQQDVPKDPELLCRFYHRAAAVYCELYDAKNGAFPKRLDTSLAYSNLSLQISRKHNYLDHQYTSYLEISGLYNSKSKYNSPTKAQRYIDSALRTLSNKKDLNYYSLLKTKSHMFLNSKEFDSTILYAKKVLPYMDSLKYYRQVMETYWLLTNSYFELKDTLTALKYQIKESQADVMYREVQSKNKLEELTTLYKLEEKDKLLAKNQEELLRANDEKKFYSFIGVLLSIIILLIVTYSYITSRKNKQLAKLIKENEFLIGESNHRIKNNLQLIISLIGREIYKSDTAKSELQGISEKINSIAALHQQLYINESKKSISVKDYLKSIENNFKSGLIQEGVQLTLEVEDFEMPVDKSVYLGLLVTELIINSLKHGFKTTKAKIIKISTWKAADNVVHFNYQDNGSGLKEGESPSLVNLLLKQLKASITLNNTIGYSLNIKFNK
;
A
#
# COMPACT_ATOMS: atom_id res chain seq x y z
N MET A 1 53.71 6.39 -30.79
CA MET A 1 52.74 5.30 -31.01
C MET A 1 53.13 4.02 -30.25
N LYS A 2 53.47 4.13 -28.94
CA LYS A 2 53.69 3.02 -28.00
C LYS A 2 53.20 3.38 -26.58
N PHE A 3 52.17 4.24 -26.50
CA PHE A 3 51.56 4.74 -25.25
C PHE A 3 50.05 4.47 -25.19
N HIS A 4 49.55 3.54 -26.00
CA HIS A 4 48.13 3.22 -26.12
C HIS A 4 47.75 1.79 -25.72
N GLU A 5 48.70 0.96 -25.29
CA GLU A 5 48.44 -0.47 -25.01
C GLU A 5 48.45 -0.83 -23.52
N GLN A 6 48.04 0.09 -22.64
CA GLN A 6 47.78 -0.23 -21.23
C GLN A 6 46.39 0.20 -20.75
N PHE A 7 45.46 0.45 -21.68
CA PHE A 7 44.05 0.77 -21.40
C PHE A 7 43.15 -0.47 -21.43
N MET A 8 43.53 -1.54 -20.72
CA MET A 8 42.70 -2.73 -20.50
C MET A 8 42.18 -2.75 -19.04
N SER A 9 41.28 -1.80 -18.69
CA SER A 9 40.39 -1.82 -17.51
C SER A 9 39.24 -0.80 -17.65
N SER A 10 38.67 -0.70 -18.86
CA SER A 10 38.24 0.54 -19.52
C SER A 10 36.81 1.04 -19.26
N THR A 11 36.25 0.93 -18.04
CA THR A 11 34.98 1.60 -17.72
C THR A 11 35.07 2.46 -16.47
N ASP A 12 35.63 1.93 -15.38
CA ASP A 12 35.72 2.67 -14.12
C ASP A 12 36.79 3.77 -14.15
N SER A 13 37.93 3.55 -14.81
CA SER A 13 38.96 4.59 -14.96
C SER A 13 38.46 5.77 -15.80
N ILE A 14 37.73 5.51 -16.88
CA ILE A 14 37.13 6.56 -17.73
C ILE A 14 36.07 7.35 -16.95
N LYS A 15 35.24 6.66 -16.17
CA LYS A 15 34.24 7.27 -15.31
C LYS A 15 34.88 8.17 -14.25
N ILE A 16 35.99 7.75 -13.65
CA ILE A 16 36.74 8.56 -12.69
C ILE A 16 37.35 9.79 -13.37
N GLU A 17 37.95 9.64 -14.55
CA GLU A 17 38.49 10.80 -15.29
C GLU A 17 37.40 11.79 -15.67
N TYR A 18 36.24 11.30 -16.08
CA TYR A 18 35.06 12.14 -16.31
C TYR A 18 34.63 12.88 -15.05
N LEU A 19 34.57 12.22 -13.88
CA LEU A 19 34.25 12.86 -12.61
C LEU A 19 35.28 13.93 -12.22
N ILE A 20 36.57 13.70 -12.50
CA ILE A 20 37.64 14.67 -12.26
C ILE A 20 37.45 15.91 -13.13
N GLU A 21 37.22 15.73 -14.44
CA GLU A 21 37.02 16.87 -15.35
C GLU A 21 35.71 17.59 -15.08
N LEU A 22 34.62 16.87 -14.80
CA LEU A 22 33.34 17.45 -14.43
C LEU A 22 33.47 18.28 -13.15
N GLY A 23 34.06 17.70 -12.08
CA GLY A 23 34.30 18.42 -10.84
C GLY A 23 35.17 19.67 -11.05
N LYS A 24 36.20 19.60 -11.89
CA LYS A 24 37.02 20.76 -12.26
C LYS A 24 36.21 21.84 -12.98
N THR A 25 35.30 21.48 -13.88
CA THR A 25 34.43 22.46 -14.57
C THR A 25 33.39 23.07 -13.63
N THR A 26 32.74 22.27 -12.79
CA THR A 26 31.73 22.74 -11.83
C THR A 26 32.33 23.66 -10.77
N THR A 27 33.54 23.35 -10.28
CA THR A 27 34.30 24.25 -9.38
C THR A 27 34.79 25.55 -10.03
N ASN A 28 34.71 25.70 -11.36
CA ASN A 28 34.97 26.97 -12.04
C ASN A 28 33.69 27.82 -12.23
N ALA A 29 32.51 27.22 -12.09
CA ALA A 29 31.21 27.83 -12.37
C ALA A 29 30.47 28.30 -11.10
N ASP A 30 31.22 28.67 -10.06
CA ASP A 30 30.73 29.12 -8.73
C ASP A 30 29.93 28.10 -7.87
N GLU A 31 29.55 26.93 -8.40
CA GLU A 31 28.96 25.80 -7.67
C GLU A 31 30.00 24.98 -6.87
N SER A 32 30.66 25.65 -5.92
CA SER A 32 31.82 25.13 -5.19
C SER A 32 31.54 23.83 -4.42
N SER A 33 30.34 23.67 -3.85
CA SER A 33 30.00 22.49 -3.04
C SER A 33 29.86 21.22 -3.88
N GLU A 34 29.15 21.30 -5.02
CA GLU A 34 28.90 20.14 -5.89
C GLU A 34 30.19 19.66 -6.56
N GLY A 35 30.98 20.59 -7.11
CA GLY A 35 32.25 20.27 -7.72
C GLY A 35 33.22 19.57 -6.75
N TYR A 36 33.23 19.96 -5.48
CA TYR A 36 34.03 19.28 -4.45
C TYR A 36 33.55 17.86 -4.17
N GLN A 37 32.23 17.62 -4.10
CA GLN A 37 31.70 16.26 -3.90
C GLN A 37 32.07 15.33 -5.06
N LEU A 38 32.03 15.83 -6.30
CA LEU A 38 32.47 15.09 -7.48
C LEU A 38 33.96 14.71 -7.40
N LEU A 39 34.82 15.65 -7.00
CA LEU A 39 36.25 15.41 -6.83
C LEU A 39 36.55 14.42 -5.69
N LYS A 40 35.83 14.52 -4.57
CA LYS A 40 35.92 13.55 -3.46
C LYS A 40 35.49 12.15 -3.89
N LYS A 41 34.39 12.04 -4.62
CA LYS A 41 33.90 10.78 -5.17
C LYS A 41 34.93 10.17 -6.12
N ALA A 42 35.53 10.98 -7.00
CA ALA A 42 36.61 10.53 -7.88
C ALA A 42 37.83 10.02 -7.08
N ALA A 43 38.23 10.72 -6.02
CA ALA A 43 39.35 10.28 -5.18
C ALA A 43 39.06 8.96 -4.44
N HIS A 44 37.84 8.78 -3.93
CA HIS A 44 37.41 7.54 -3.27
C HIS A 44 37.41 6.35 -4.25
N LEU A 45 36.76 6.50 -5.41
CA LEU A 45 36.74 5.47 -6.45
C LEU A 45 38.15 5.12 -6.93
N SER A 46 39.05 6.13 -7.03
CA SER A 46 40.45 5.90 -7.39
C SER A 46 41.21 5.05 -6.36
N GLN A 47 40.87 5.17 -5.08
CA GLN A 47 41.42 4.34 -4.00
C GLN A 47 40.89 2.91 -4.06
N GLU A 48 39.60 2.71 -4.34
CA GLU A 48 38.99 1.38 -4.48
C GLU A 48 39.67 0.56 -5.58
N ILE A 49 39.92 1.18 -6.74
CA ILE A 49 40.63 0.52 -7.85
C ILE A 49 42.16 0.52 -7.68
N LYS A 50 42.67 1.05 -6.56
CA LYS A 50 44.10 1.16 -6.22
C LYS A 50 44.96 1.80 -7.33
N ASN A 51 44.39 2.75 -8.07
CA ASN A 51 45.08 3.43 -9.16
C ASN A 51 45.75 4.72 -8.64
N GLN A 52 47.04 4.63 -8.31
CA GLN A 52 47.79 5.75 -7.72
C GLN A 52 47.83 6.99 -8.62
N PHE A 53 47.85 6.82 -9.94
CA PHE A 53 47.84 7.94 -10.87
C PHE A 53 46.54 8.76 -10.74
N LEU A 54 45.39 8.08 -10.71
CA LEU A 54 44.08 8.73 -10.56
C LEU A 54 43.89 9.32 -9.15
N ILE A 55 44.36 8.65 -8.10
CA ILE A 55 44.38 9.19 -6.73
C ILE A 55 45.11 10.53 -6.70
N ASN A 56 46.33 10.57 -7.27
CA ASN A 56 47.14 11.78 -7.32
C ASN A 56 46.47 12.87 -8.17
N LYS A 57 45.88 12.50 -9.31
CA LYS A 57 45.16 13.43 -10.21
C LYS A 57 43.95 14.06 -9.52
N SER A 58 43.12 13.29 -8.81
CA SER A 58 42.00 13.80 -8.02
C SER A 58 42.47 14.70 -6.88
N ASN A 59 43.49 14.29 -6.11
CA ASN A 59 43.99 15.08 -4.99
C ASN A 59 44.56 16.44 -5.42
N ILE A 60 45.23 16.52 -6.57
CA ILE A 60 45.71 17.79 -7.12
C ILE A 60 44.56 18.75 -7.44
N GLN A 61 43.43 18.25 -7.97
CA GLN A 61 42.25 19.08 -8.19
C GLN A 61 41.57 19.49 -6.87
N ILE A 62 41.59 18.63 -5.86
CA ILE A 62 41.08 18.97 -4.52
C ILE A 62 41.94 20.07 -3.88
N ILE A 63 43.27 20.03 -4.03
CA ILE A 63 44.17 21.12 -3.59
C ILE A 63 43.78 22.43 -4.28
N GLU A 64 43.54 22.39 -5.59
CA GLU A 64 43.11 23.56 -6.35
C GLU A 64 41.76 24.12 -5.88
N PHE A 65 40.81 23.23 -5.56
CA PHE A 65 39.54 23.62 -4.96
C PHE A 65 39.73 24.35 -3.64
N TYR A 66 40.50 23.78 -2.71
CA TYR A 66 40.78 24.40 -1.41
C TYR A 66 41.49 25.76 -1.55
N ARG A 67 42.41 25.89 -2.52
CA ARG A 67 43.06 27.16 -2.85
C ARG A 67 42.04 28.23 -3.25
N LYS A 68 41.10 27.91 -4.13
CA LYS A 68 40.07 28.85 -4.62
C LYS A 68 39.15 29.38 -3.51
N ILE A 69 38.71 28.49 -2.61
CA ILE A 69 37.87 28.87 -1.46
C ILE A 69 38.69 29.48 -0.30
N ARG A 70 40.01 29.65 -0.48
CA ARG A 70 40.97 30.16 0.51
C ARG A 70 41.09 29.32 1.79
N ASP A 71 40.72 28.04 1.74
CA ASP A 71 41.01 27.08 2.81
C ASP A 71 42.44 26.51 2.66
N TYR A 72 43.41 27.37 2.93
CA TYR A 72 44.83 26.99 2.84
C TYR A 72 45.22 25.91 3.87
N SER A 73 44.46 25.74 4.95
CA SER A 73 44.77 24.75 5.99
C SER A 73 44.56 23.33 5.49
N SER A 74 43.41 23.07 4.86
CA SER A 74 43.09 21.79 4.23
C SER A 74 43.99 21.52 3.03
N ALA A 75 44.29 22.55 2.23
CA ALA A 75 45.25 22.43 1.12
C ALA A 75 46.64 21.99 1.60
N LEU A 76 47.18 22.62 2.64
CA LEU A 76 48.49 22.29 3.19
C LEU A 76 48.54 20.87 3.80
N SER A 77 47.47 20.45 4.47
CA SER A 77 47.36 19.09 5.00
C SER A 77 47.46 18.06 3.87
N LEU A 78 46.72 18.27 2.78
CA LEU A 78 46.73 17.38 1.63
C LEU A 78 48.08 17.41 0.88
N ILE A 79 48.70 18.59 0.73
CA ILE A 79 50.04 18.73 0.17
C ILE A 79 51.07 17.92 0.98
N LYS A 80 51.05 18.00 2.32
CA LYS A 80 51.95 17.22 3.18
C LYS A 80 51.74 15.72 3.02
N LYS A 81 50.49 15.26 2.89
CA LYS A 81 50.17 13.85 2.63
C LYS A 81 50.76 13.40 1.28
N MET A 82 50.59 14.19 0.23
CA MET A 82 51.14 13.89 -1.09
C MET A 82 52.67 13.99 -1.17
N GLN A 83 53.33 14.71 -0.25
CA GLN A 83 54.79 14.72 -0.16
C GLN A 83 55.37 13.40 0.38
N GLN A 84 54.61 12.66 1.19
CA GLN A 84 55.03 11.36 1.71
C GLN A 84 54.98 10.29 0.61
N ASP A 85 54.07 10.44 -0.36
CA ASP A 85 53.90 9.55 -1.51
C ASP A 85 53.80 10.37 -2.80
N VAL A 86 54.97 10.85 -3.24
CA VAL A 86 55.11 11.81 -4.35
C VAL A 86 54.66 11.18 -5.67
N PRO A 87 53.90 11.92 -6.52
CA PRO A 87 53.56 11.44 -7.86
C PRO A 87 54.79 10.99 -8.66
N LYS A 88 54.77 9.73 -9.12
CA LYS A 88 55.86 9.15 -9.95
C LYS A 88 55.81 9.62 -11.40
N ASP A 89 54.62 9.96 -11.89
CA ASP A 89 54.44 10.49 -13.23
C ASP A 89 55.03 11.92 -13.33
N PRO A 90 55.97 12.18 -14.26
CA PRO A 90 56.67 13.46 -14.34
C PRO A 90 55.76 14.66 -14.61
N GLU A 91 54.71 14.50 -15.41
CA GLU A 91 53.77 15.59 -15.73
C GLU A 91 52.88 15.91 -14.53
N LEU A 92 52.33 14.87 -13.88
CA LEU A 92 51.53 15.01 -12.67
C LEU A 92 52.34 15.60 -11.51
N LEU A 93 53.62 15.27 -11.43
CA LEU A 93 54.56 15.85 -10.48
C LEU A 93 54.78 17.34 -10.73
N CYS A 94 54.92 17.76 -12.00
CA CYS A 94 54.93 19.19 -12.35
C CYS A 94 53.63 19.86 -11.87
N ARG A 95 52.46 19.30 -12.17
CA ARG A 95 51.16 19.85 -11.74
C ARG A 95 51.05 19.98 -10.23
N PHE A 96 51.47 18.97 -9.47
CA PHE A 96 51.51 19.01 -8.02
C PHE A 96 52.37 20.17 -7.50
N TYR A 97 53.59 20.33 -8.03
CA TYR A 97 54.49 21.39 -7.60
C TYR A 97 53.97 22.79 -7.92
N HIS A 98 53.36 23.04 -9.09
CA HIS A 98 52.71 24.33 -9.37
C HIS A 98 51.60 24.65 -8.36
N ARG A 99 50.73 23.67 -8.05
CA ARG A 99 49.65 23.87 -7.06
C ARG A 99 50.18 24.12 -5.66
N ALA A 100 51.21 23.37 -5.25
CA ALA A 100 51.86 23.60 -3.96
C ALA A 100 52.51 24.99 -3.91
N ALA A 101 53.26 25.37 -4.95
CA ALA A 101 53.90 26.69 -5.04
C ALA A 101 52.88 27.82 -4.90
N ALA A 102 51.76 27.72 -5.61
CA ALA A 102 50.68 28.71 -5.57
C ALA A 102 50.04 28.81 -4.17
N VAL A 103 49.73 27.69 -3.51
CA VAL A 103 49.17 27.68 -2.14
C VAL A 103 50.13 28.34 -1.15
N TYR A 104 51.42 28.04 -1.22
CA TYR A 104 52.42 28.67 -0.34
C TYR A 104 52.59 30.17 -0.60
N CYS A 105 52.49 30.61 -1.86
CA CYS A 105 52.58 32.02 -2.26
C CYS A 105 51.36 32.80 -1.76
N GLU A 106 50.15 32.36 -2.08
CA GLU A 106 48.92 33.08 -1.71
C GLU A 106 48.71 33.12 -0.19
N LEU A 107 49.11 32.07 0.53
CA LEU A 107 49.05 32.05 1.98
C LEU A 107 50.00 33.07 2.64
N TYR A 108 51.15 33.36 2.01
CA TYR A 108 52.03 34.45 2.46
C TYR A 108 51.33 35.81 2.30
N ASP A 109 50.69 36.04 1.15
CA ASP A 109 49.95 37.27 0.88
C ASP A 109 48.74 37.43 1.82
N ALA A 110 47.95 36.36 2.02
CA ALA A 110 46.78 36.36 2.90
C ALA A 110 47.11 36.59 4.39
N LYS A 111 48.38 36.41 4.79
CA LYS A 111 48.86 36.67 6.15
C LYS A 111 49.72 37.96 6.23
N ASN A 112 49.55 38.88 5.28
CA ASN A 112 50.29 40.16 5.22
C ASN A 112 51.81 39.99 5.30
N GLY A 113 52.35 38.94 4.66
CA GLY A 113 53.77 38.66 4.65
C GLY A 113 54.32 37.95 5.90
N ALA A 114 53.47 37.49 6.81
CA ALA A 114 53.90 36.62 7.89
C ALA A 114 54.47 35.30 7.35
N PHE A 115 55.56 34.83 7.97
CA PHE A 115 56.30 33.61 7.61
C PHE A 115 57.03 33.68 6.25
N PRO A 116 58.09 34.51 6.12
CA PRO A 116 58.86 34.68 4.88
C PRO A 116 59.50 33.39 4.35
N LYS A 117 59.66 32.36 5.18
CA LYS A 117 60.11 31.02 4.76
C LYS A 117 59.13 30.33 3.78
N ARG A 118 57.86 30.76 3.73
CA ARG A 118 56.87 30.20 2.79
C ARG A 118 57.13 30.59 1.34
N LEU A 119 57.71 31.77 1.10
CA LEU A 119 58.17 32.16 -0.23
C LEU A 119 59.36 31.30 -0.69
N ASP A 120 60.21 30.85 0.24
CA ASP A 120 61.34 29.96 -0.06
C ASP A 120 60.82 28.60 -0.54
N THR A 121 59.81 28.10 0.15
CA THR A 121 59.12 26.86 -0.23
C THR A 121 58.40 26.99 -1.58
N SER A 122 57.71 28.11 -1.82
CA SER A 122 57.06 28.37 -3.11
C SER A 122 58.07 28.38 -4.26
N LEU A 123 59.17 29.14 -4.09
CA LEU A 123 60.26 29.22 -5.06
C LEU A 123 60.93 27.87 -5.29
N ALA A 124 61.12 27.06 -4.24
CA ALA A 124 61.68 25.73 -4.36
C ALA A 124 60.79 24.82 -5.23
N TYR A 125 59.46 24.84 -5.01
CA TYR A 125 58.53 24.05 -5.82
C TYR A 125 58.48 24.48 -7.28
N SER A 126 58.43 25.79 -7.57
CA SER A 126 58.46 26.26 -8.96
C SER A 126 59.78 25.90 -9.66
N ASN A 127 60.91 25.89 -8.95
CA ASN A 127 62.20 25.44 -9.52
C ASN A 127 62.25 23.92 -9.75
N LEU A 128 61.71 23.11 -8.83
CA LEU A 128 61.61 21.64 -9.01
C LEU A 128 60.75 21.31 -10.23
N SER A 129 59.61 21.97 -10.37
CA SER A 129 58.75 21.86 -11.55
C SER A 129 59.48 22.28 -12.84
N LEU A 130 60.22 23.39 -12.80
CA LEU A 130 61.01 23.85 -13.94
C LEU A 130 62.09 22.84 -14.35
N GLN A 131 62.77 22.22 -13.40
CA GLN A 131 63.80 21.21 -13.67
C GLN A 131 63.21 19.98 -14.36
N ILE A 132 62.08 19.47 -13.86
CA ILE A 132 61.40 18.30 -14.44
C ILE A 132 60.85 18.63 -15.82
N SER A 133 60.14 19.75 -15.96
CA SER A 133 59.56 20.16 -17.24
C SER A 133 60.60 20.45 -18.32
N ARG A 134 61.80 20.92 -17.96
CA ARG A 134 62.94 21.02 -18.89
C ARG A 134 63.48 19.66 -19.30
N LYS A 135 63.67 18.75 -18.35
CA LYS A 135 64.18 17.39 -18.60
C LYS A 135 63.27 16.62 -19.57
N HIS A 136 61.95 16.80 -19.46
CA HIS A 136 60.95 16.10 -20.26
C HIS A 136 60.37 16.93 -21.41
N ASN A 137 60.87 18.15 -21.62
CA ASN A 137 60.41 19.09 -22.65
C ASN A 137 58.90 19.45 -22.60
N TYR A 138 58.33 19.55 -21.40
CA TYR A 138 56.95 20.00 -21.19
C TYR A 138 56.87 21.53 -21.24
N LEU A 139 56.67 22.08 -22.44
CA LEU A 139 56.68 23.54 -22.66
C LEU A 139 55.65 24.29 -21.81
N ASP A 140 54.42 23.78 -21.68
CA ASP A 140 53.38 24.44 -20.87
C ASP A 140 53.78 24.55 -19.39
N HIS A 141 54.39 23.50 -18.83
CA HIS A 141 54.89 23.51 -17.46
C HIS A 141 56.13 24.39 -17.27
N GLN A 142 57.02 24.44 -18.27
CA GLN A 142 58.13 25.40 -18.25
C GLN A 142 57.59 26.84 -18.24
N TYR A 143 56.61 27.13 -19.08
CA TYR A 143 55.93 28.43 -19.14
C TYR A 143 55.33 28.81 -17.78
N THR A 144 54.53 27.93 -17.16
CA THR A 144 53.92 28.21 -15.85
C THR A 144 54.99 28.41 -14.76
N SER A 145 56.03 27.59 -14.74
CA SER A 145 57.12 27.74 -13.77
C SER A 145 57.88 29.06 -13.95
N TYR A 146 58.13 29.49 -15.19
CA TYR A 146 58.74 30.80 -15.45
C TYR A 146 57.86 31.96 -14.97
N LEU A 147 56.53 31.87 -15.15
CA LEU A 147 55.61 32.88 -14.63
C LEU A 147 55.65 32.96 -13.11
N GLU A 148 55.51 31.83 -12.41
CA GLU A 148 55.54 31.78 -10.95
C GLU A 148 56.84 32.37 -10.39
N ILE A 149 57.98 31.92 -10.92
CA ILE A 149 59.30 32.42 -10.51
C ILE A 149 59.42 33.92 -10.79
N SER A 150 58.98 34.38 -11.97
CA SER A 150 59.03 35.81 -12.32
C SER A 150 58.18 36.68 -11.38
N GLY A 151 56.99 36.20 -11.00
CA GLY A 151 56.10 36.89 -10.06
C GLY A 151 56.74 37.03 -8.68
N LEU A 152 57.40 35.96 -8.20
CA LEU A 152 58.14 35.99 -6.93
C LEU A 152 59.28 37.02 -6.95
N TYR A 153 60.07 37.07 -8.03
CA TYR A 153 61.17 38.04 -8.18
C TYR A 153 60.68 39.49 -8.45
N ASN A 154 59.46 39.69 -8.94
CA ASN A 154 58.87 41.01 -9.18
C ASN A 154 58.07 41.54 -7.97
N SER A 155 57.81 40.69 -6.97
CA SER A 155 57.12 41.09 -5.73
C SER A 155 58.01 42.00 -4.87
N LYS A 156 57.40 42.85 -4.02
CA LYS A 156 58.10 43.62 -2.97
C LYS A 156 58.61 42.73 -1.81
N SER A 157 59.03 41.50 -2.10
CA SER A 157 59.55 40.55 -1.12
C SER A 157 61.08 40.60 -1.01
N LYS A 158 61.65 39.78 -0.12
CA LYS A 158 63.11 39.61 0.02
C LYS A 158 63.81 39.15 -1.26
N TYR A 159 63.06 38.65 -2.24
CA TYR A 159 63.57 38.19 -3.52
C TYR A 159 63.51 39.25 -4.61
N ASN A 160 63.06 40.47 -4.33
CA ASN A 160 62.89 41.51 -5.34
C ASN A 160 64.16 41.68 -6.20
N SER A 161 64.07 41.30 -7.47
CA SER A 161 65.12 41.43 -8.47
C SER A 161 64.48 41.59 -9.85
N PRO A 162 64.17 42.84 -10.24
CA PRO A 162 63.48 43.14 -11.50
C PRO A 162 64.17 42.52 -12.72
N THR A 163 65.50 42.56 -12.77
CA THR A 163 66.31 41.98 -13.85
C THR A 163 66.15 40.45 -13.94
N LYS A 164 66.11 39.74 -12.81
CA LYS A 164 65.88 38.28 -12.81
C LYS A 164 64.46 37.97 -13.23
N ALA A 165 63.48 38.69 -12.69
CA ALA A 165 62.08 38.52 -13.08
C ALA A 165 61.91 38.70 -14.60
N GLN A 166 62.54 39.71 -15.20
CA GLN A 166 62.46 39.98 -16.63
C GLN A 166 63.05 38.84 -17.47
N ARG A 167 64.21 38.29 -17.07
CA ARG A 167 64.81 37.12 -17.74
C ARG A 167 63.89 35.91 -17.75
N TYR A 168 63.11 35.71 -16.68
CA TYR A 168 62.14 34.63 -16.61
C TYR A 168 60.91 34.90 -17.49
N ILE A 169 60.41 36.15 -17.55
CA ILE A 169 59.36 36.55 -18.51
C ILE A 169 59.81 36.34 -19.96
N ASP A 170 61.04 36.71 -20.30
CA ASP A 170 61.61 36.49 -21.64
C ASP A 170 61.76 35.00 -21.95
N SER A 171 62.02 34.18 -20.94
CA SER A 171 62.04 32.72 -21.09
C SER A 171 60.62 32.17 -21.31
N ALA A 172 59.61 32.65 -20.58
CA ALA A 172 58.22 32.30 -20.80
C ALA A 172 57.73 32.69 -22.20
N LEU A 173 58.07 33.88 -22.69
CA LEU A 173 57.74 34.35 -24.05
C LEU A 173 58.38 33.49 -25.15
N ARG A 174 59.54 32.90 -24.90
CA ARG A 174 60.21 31.98 -25.85
C ARG A 174 59.56 30.61 -25.88
N THR A 175 58.96 30.18 -24.79
CA THR A 175 58.29 28.87 -24.64
C THR A 175 56.89 28.86 -25.26
N LEU A 176 56.23 30.01 -25.39
CA LEU A 176 54.93 30.11 -26.03
C LEU A 176 54.98 29.69 -27.51
N SER A 177 54.16 28.71 -27.87
CA SER A 177 53.98 28.22 -29.23
C SER A 177 53.24 29.25 -30.11
N ASN A 178 52.23 29.93 -29.55
CA ASN A 178 51.45 30.95 -30.24
C ASN A 178 51.76 32.36 -29.70
N LYS A 179 52.37 33.20 -30.54
CA LYS A 179 52.74 34.59 -30.18
C LYS A 179 51.64 35.62 -30.49
N LYS A 180 50.37 35.19 -30.54
CA LYS A 180 49.21 36.04 -30.85
C LYS A 180 47.97 35.66 -30.03
N ASP A 181 48.12 34.89 -28.96
CA ASP A 181 47.02 34.51 -28.06
C ASP A 181 46.99 35.37 -26.78
N LEU A 182 45.97 35.15 -25.95
CA LEU A 182 45.79 35.89 -24.70
C LEU A 182 46.98 35.75 -23.75
N ASN A 183 47.62 34.57 -23.71
CA ASN A 183 48.79 34.32 -22.86
C ASN A 183 49.97 35.20 -23.28
N TYR A 184 50.21 35.31 -24.59
CA TYR A 184 51.24 36.18 -25.14
C TYR A 184 51.03 37.65 -24.78
N TYR A 185 49.83 38.19 -25.02
CA TYR A 185 49.56 39.60 -24.74
C TYR A 185 49.48 39.91 -23.24
N SER A 186 49.02 38.95 -22.42
CA SER A 186 49.09 39.05 -20.96
C SER A 186 50.54 39.16 -20.47
N LEU A 187 51.44 38.34 -21.02
CA LEU A 187 52.86 38.41 -20.74
C LEU A 187 53.51 39.72 -21.16
N LEU A 188 53.18 40.22 -22.34
CA LEU A 188 53.66 41.54 -22.78
C LEU A 188 53.18 42.67 -21.87
N LYS A 189 51.95 42.57 -21.35
CA LYS A 189 51.44 43.54 -20.37
C LYS A 189 52.23 43.48 -19.07
N THR A 190 52.45 42.28 -18.53
CA THR A 190 53.30 42.08 -17.33
C THR A 190 54.70 42.65 -17.57
N LYS A 191 55.29 42.40 -18.73
CA LYS A 191 56.58 42.98 -19.13
C LYS A 191 56.55 44.50 -19.17
N SER A 192 55.46 45.10 -19.65
CA SER A 192 55.27 46.56 -19.67
C SER A 192 55.22 47.16 -18.27
N HIS A 193 54.52 46.51 -17.32
CA HIS A 193 54.53 46.91 -15.91
C HIS A 193 55.93 46.84 -15.30
N MET A 194 56.71 45.82 -15.65
CA MET A 194 58.06 45.66 -15.11
C MET A 194 59.02 46.74 -15.62
N PHE A 195 58.92 47.12 -16.90
CA PHE A 195 59.67 48.25 -17.43
C PHE A 195 59.28 49.56 -16.77
N LEU A 196 57.99 49.76 -16.47
CA LEU A 196 57.55 50.97 -15.78
C LEU A 196 58.18 51.07 -14.40
N ASN A 197 58.17 49.97 -13.64
CA ASN A 197 58.80 49.89 -12.31
C ASN A 197 60.33 50.11 -12.38
N SER A 198 60.96 49.71 -13.48
CA SER A 198 62.39 49.88 -13.73
C SER A 198 62.73 51.25 -14.34
N LYS A 199 61.73 52.13 -14.52
CA LYS A 199 61.83 53.46 -15.15
C LYS A 199 62.29 53.44 -16.61
N GLU A 200 62.05 52.34 -17.32
CA GLU A 200 62.33 52.17 -18.75
C GLU A 200 61.09 52.54 -19.59
N PHE A 201 60.76 53.84 -19.65
CA PHE A 201 59.47 54.32 -20.16
C PHE A 201 59.25 54.04 -21.66
N ASP A 202 60.29 54.13 -22.49
CA ASP A 202 60.18 53.82 -23.93
C ASP A 202 59.79 52.35 -24.18
N SER A 203 60.40 51.43 -23.42
CA SER A 203 60.08 50.01 -23.45
C SER A 203 58.64 49.76 -22.97
N THR A 204 58.21 50.43 -21.89
CA THR A 204 56.81 50.35 -21.43
C THR A 204 55.85 50.78 -22.53
N ILE A 205 56.09 51.91 -23.19
CA ILE A 205 55.22 52.44 -24.24
C ILE A 205 55.15 51.49 -25.42
N LEU A 206 56.29 50.95 -25.87
CA LEU A 206 56.37 50.01 -26.99
C LEU A 206 55.48 48.77 -26.77
N TYR A 207 55.62 48.14 -25.60
CA TYR A 207 54.89 46.91 -25.30
C TYR A 207 53.42 47.18 -24.94
N ALA A 208 53.12 48.27 -24.22
CA ALA A 208 51.75 48.65 -23.91
C ALA A 208 50.94 48.96 -25.18
N LYS A 209 51.51 49.71 -26.15
CA LYS A 209 50.86 49.96 -27.45
C LYS A 209 50.65 48.68 -28.26
N LYS A 210 51.51 47.67 -28.09
CA LYS A 210 51.34 46.37 -28.75
C LYS A 210 50.21 45.54 -28.15
N VAL A 211 49.97 45.64 -26.83
CA VAL A 211 48.92 44.91 -26.12
C VAL A 211 47.54 45.48 -26.37
N LEU A 212 47.45 46.81 -26.44
CA LEU A 212 46.19 47.54 -26.44
C LEU A 212 45.18 47.10 -27.51
N PRO A 213 45.52 46.95 -28.81
CA PRO A 213 44.54 46.58 -29.84
C PRO A 213 43.93 45.20 -29.64
N TYR A 214 44.71 44.27 -29.06
CA TYR A 214 44.25 42.91 -28.80
C TYR A 214 43.31 42.84 -27.59
N MET A 215 43.62 43.56 -26.51
CA MET A 215 42.74 43.61 -25.34
C MET A 215 41.43 44.33 -25.64
N ASP A 216 41.49 45.37 -26.47
CA ASP A 216 40.31 46.14 -26.91
C ASP A 216 39.39 45.31 -27.81
N SER A 217 39.93 44.53 -28.75
CA SER A 217 39.12 43.64 -29.60
C SER A 217 38.40 42.54 -28.82
N LEU A 218 38.98 42.10 -27.70
CA LEU A 218 38.35 41.16 -26.76
C LEU A 218 37.40 41.82 -25.76
N LYS A 219 37.26 43.16 -25.80
CA LYS A 219 36.48 43.94 -24.82
C LYS A 219 36.92 43.71 -23.37
N TYR A 220 38.20 43.45 -23.15
CA TYR A 220 38.80 43.26 -21.84
C TYR A 220 39.09 44.62 -21.21
N TYR A 221 38.03 45.39 -20.92
CA TYR A 221 38.11 46.82 -20.58
C TYR A 221 38.95 47.12 -19.33
N ARG A 222 38.99 46.20 -18.36
CA ARG A 222 39.91 46.34 -17.20
C ARG A 222 41.36 46.32 -17.64
N GLN A 223 41.73 45.41 -18.53
CA GLN A 223 43.08 45.26 -19.05
C GLN A 223 43.43 46.41 -20.00
N VAL A 224 42.46 46.90 -20.78
CA VAL A 224 42.59 48.11 -21.60
C VAL A 224 42.87 49.34 -20.73
N MET A 225 42.09 49.53 -19.66
CA MET A 225 42.27 50.60 -18.68
C MET A 225 43.67 50.53 -18.02
N GLU A 226 44.08 49.37 -17.51
CA GLU A 226 45.42 49.16 -16.94
C GLU A 226 46.55 49.48 -17.96
N THR A 227 46.32 49.17 -19.24
CA THR A 227 47.29 49.45 -20.31
C THR A 227 47.34 50.95 -20.64
N TYR A 228 46.21 51.66 -20.59
CA TYR A 228 46.20 53.12 -20.69
C TYR A 228 46.88 53.77 -19.50
N TRP A 229 46.66 53.29 -18.29
CA TRP A 229 47.37 53.77 -17.09
C TRP A 229 48.90 53.65 -17.25
N LEU A 230 49.39 52.53 -17.81
CA LEU A 230 50.82 52.37 -18.12
C LEU A 230 51.34 53.45 -19.07
N LEU A 231 50.58 53.76 -20.13
CA LEU A 231 50.93 54.79 -21.11
C LEU A 231 50.88 56.19 -20.49
N THR A 232 49.84 56.50 -19.72
CA THR A 232 49.67 57.77 -19.00
C THR A 232 50.89 58.06 -18.13
N ASN A 233 51.29 57.12 -17.26
CA ASN A 233 52.44 57.30 -16.37
C ASN A 233 53.76 57.40 -17.14
N SER A 234 53.94 56.59 -18.19
CA SER A 234 55.18 56.64 -18.97
C SER A 234 55.36 57.99 -19.68
N TYR A 235 54.30 58.51 -20.30
CA TYR A 235 54.35 59.82 -20.97
C TYR A 235 54.46 60.99 -19.98
N PHE A 236 53.84 60.86 -18.80
CA PHE A 236 53.97 61.85 -17.74
C PHE A 236 55.41 61.97 -17.24
N GLU A 237 56.08 60.84 -16.97
CA GLU A 237 57.49 60.80 -16.55
C GLU A 237 58.45 61.32 -17.66
N LEU A 238 58.12 61.07 -18.93
CA LEU A 238 58.82 61.64 -20.09
C LEU A 238 58.51 63.13 -20.34
N LYS A 239 57.69 63.77 -19.49
CA LYS A 239 57.26 65.18 -19.58
C LYS A 239 56.43 65.52 -20.81
N ASP A 240 55.89 64.53 -21.52
CA ASP A 240 54.87 64.73 -22.58
C ASP A 240 53.48 64.74 -21.94
N THR A 241 53.16 65.86 -21.30
CA THR A 241 51.90 66.04 -20.55
C THR A 241 50.66 66.00 -21.44
N LEU A 242 50.76 66.46 -22.69
CA LEU A 242 49.64 66.45 -23.63
C LEU A 242 49.26 65.02 -24.02
N THR A 243 50.25 64.17 -24.33
CA THR A 243 49.99 62.77 -24.66
C THR A 243 49.57 61.97 -23.43
N ALA A 244 50.15 62.26 -22.26
CA ALA A 244 49.72 61.66 -21.00
C ALA A 244 48.22 61.95 -20.73
N LEU A 245 47.78 63.21 -20.86
CA LEU A 245 46.39 63.59 -20.65
C LEU A 245 45.45 62.92 -21.67
N LYS A 246 45.86 62.78 -22.94
CA LYS A 246 45.10 62.04 -23.96
C LYS A 246 44.86 60.59 -23.54
N TYR A 247 45.86 59.92 -22.98
CA TYR A 247 45.72 58.54 -22.51
C TYR A 247 44.94 58.44 -21.19
N GLN A 248 45.04 59.43 -20.31
CA GLN A 248 44.22 59.52 -19.10
C GLN A 248 42.72 59.62 -19.42
N ILE A 249 42.34 60.39 -20.45
CA ILE A 249 40.95 60.45 -20.92
C ILE A 249 40.49 59.07 -21.42
N LYS A 250 41.33 58.37 -22.18
CA LYS A 250 41.03 57.02 -22.67
C LYS A 250 40.94 55.98 -21.55
N GLU A 251 41.78 56.11 -20.53
CA GLU A 251 41.70 55.31 -19.31
C GLU A 251 40.34 55.50 -18.63
N SER A 252 39.90 56.75 -18.44
CA SER A 252 38.58 57.05 -17.87
C SER A 252 37.43 56.50 -18.71
N GLN A 253 37.52 56.54 -20.04
CA GLN A 253 36.53 55.93 -20.94
C GLN A 253 36.48 54.40 -20.78
N ALA A 254 37.65 53.76 -20.68
CA ALA A 254 37.74 52.32 -20.44
C ALA A 254 37.20 51.92 -19.05
N ASP A 255 37.37 52.75 -18.02
CA ASP A 255 36.76 52.53 -16.70
C ASP A 255 35.23 52.56 -16.77
N VAL A 256 34.64 53.53 -17.49
CA VAL A 256 33.18 53.59 -17.70
C VAL A 256 32.68 52.31 -18.37
N MET A 257 33.33 51.87 -19.46
CA MET A 257 32.98 50.64 -20.16
C MET A 257 33.14 49.40 -19.25
N TYR A 258 34.20 49.34 -18.44
CA TYR A 258 34.40 48.27 -17.47
C TYR A 258 33.27 48.21 -16.43
N ARG A 259 32.86 49.36 -15.87
CA ARG A 259 31.75 49.44 -14.91
C ARG A 259 30.41 49.06 -15.55
N GLU A 260 30.18 49.43 -16.80
CA GLU A 260 28.98 49.03 -17.54
C GLU A 260 28.90 47.51 -17.72
N VAL A 261 29.99 46.87 -18.14
CA VAL A 261 30.06 45.40 -18.25
C VAL A 261 29.86 44.73 -16.88
N GLN A 262 30.48 45.25 -15.82
CA GLN A 262 30.28 44.73 -14.46
C GLN A 262 28.84 44.85 -14.00
N SER A 263 28.21 46.00 -14.21
CA SER A 263 26.80 46.24 -13.88
C SER A 263 25.88 45.28 -14.64
N LYS A 264 26.12 45.10 -15.94
CA LYS A 264 25.37 44.17 -16.78
C LYS A 264 25.50 42.72 -16.30
N ASN A 265 26.72 42.26 -16.03
CA ASN A 265 26.96 40.91 -15.52
C ASN A 265 26.28 40.71 -14.16
N LYS A 266 26.34 41.70 -13.27
CA LYS A 266 25.67 41.63 -11.96
C LYS A 266 24.15 41.58 -12.10
N LEU A 267 23.58 42.34 -13.03
CA LEU A 267 22.15 42.29 -13.34
C LEU A 267 21.75 40.91 -13.87
N GLU A 268 22.53 40.35 -14.79
CA GLU A 268 22.29 39.00 -15.32
C GLU A 268 22.35 37.94 -14.22
N GLU A 269 23.34 38.00 -13.33
CA GLU A 269 23.43 37.16 -12.13
C GLU A 269 22.21 37.31 -11.21
N LEU A 270 21.77 38.55 -10.92
CA LEU A 270 20.57 38.78 -10.10
C LEU A 270 19.29 38.25 -10.77
N THR A 271 19.15 38.41 -12.09
CA THR A 271 17.99 37.90 -12.81
C THR A 271 17.97 36.38 -12.87
N THR A 272 19.13 35.73 -12.97
CA THR A 272 19.24 34.26 -12.94
C THR A 272 18.93 33.73 -11.55
N LEU A 273 19.43 34.36 -10.49
CA LEU A 273 19.08 34.02 -9.11
C LEU A 273 17.58 34.18 -8.83
N TYR A 274 16.97 35.28 -9.28
CA TYR A 274 15.53 35.51 -9.13
C TYR A 274 14.69 34.44 -9.84
N LYS A 275 15.04 34.10 -11.09
CA LYS A 275 14.36 33.03 -11.85
C LYS A 275 14.53 31.66 -11.19
N LEU A 276 15.68 31.41 -10.57
CA LEU A 276 15.94 30.18 -9.82
C LEU A 276 15.03 30.10 -8.59
N GLU A 277 14.92 31.17 -7.82
CA GLU A 277 14.03 31.24 -6.65
C GLU A 277 12.55 31.06 -7.02
N GLU A 278 12.10 31.69 -8.11
CA GLU A 278 10.73 31.52 -8.62
C GLU A 278 10.46 30.07 -9.03
N LYS A 279 11.42 29.43 -9.72
CA LYS A 279 11.35 28.02 -10.09
C LYS A 279 11.31 27.11 -8.87
N ASP A 280 12.11 27.39 -7.83
CA ASP A 280 12.12 26.60 -6.59
C ASP A 280 10.80 26.71 -5.84
N LYS A 281 10.19 27.90 -5.79
CA LYS A 281 8.84 28.10 -5.24
C LYS A 281 7.78 27.30 -6.02
N LEU A 282 7.84 27.32 -7.35
CA LEU A 282 6.93 26.54 -8.19
C LEU A 282 7.12 25.03 -7.99
N LEU A 283 8.36 24.56 -7.89
CA LEU A 283 8.66 23.16 -7.61
C LEU A 283 8.13 22.72 -6.25
N ALA A 284 8.30 23.55 -5.21
CA ALA A 284 7.77 23.27 -3.87
C ALA A 284 6.23 23.16 -3.89
N LYS A 285 5.55 24.08 -4.59
CA LYS A 285 4.10 24.03 -4.76
C LYS A 285 3.65 22.78 -5.50
N ASN A 286 4.29 22.45 -6.63
CA ASN A 286 3.97 21.25 -7.41
C ASN A 286 4.21 19.97 -6.61
N GLN A 287 5.26 19.93 -5.77
CA GLN A 287 5.52 18.80 -4.87
C GLN A 287 4.40 18.63 -3.84
N GLU A 288 3.91 19.72 -3.26
CA GLU A 288 2.79 19.68 -2.31
C GLU A 288 1.49 19.19 -2.98
N GLU A 289 1.16 19.68 -4.18
CA GLU A 289 0.00 19.21 -4.95
C GLU A 289 0.11 17.72 -5.29
N LEU A 290 1.30 17.23 -5.64
CA LEU A 290 1.53 15.82 -5.95
C LEU A 290 1.37 14.93 -4.71
N LEU A 291 1.83 15.39 -3.54
CA LEU A 291 1.61 14.69 -2.27
C LEU A 291 0.12 14.57 -1.94
N ARG A 292 -0.64 15.67 -2.07
CA ARG A 292 -2.10 15.67 -1.86
C ARG A 292 -2.81 14.70 -2.82
N ALA A 293 -2.48 14.74 -4.11
CA ALA A 293 -3.04 13.81 -5.10
C ALA A 293 -2.66 12.35 -4.81
N ASN A 294 -1.46 12.09 -4.29
CA ASN A 294 -1.03 10.74 -3.93
C ASN A 294 -1.76 10.22 -2.68
N ASP A 295 -2.02 11.08 -1.70
CA ASP A 295 -2.79 10.73 -0.51
C ASP A 295 -4.27 10.48 -0.85
N GLU A 296 -4.87 11.27 -1.76
CA GLU A 296 -6.19 10.97 -2.33
C GLU A 296 -6.22 9.59 -3.02
N LYS A 297 -5.23 9.28 -3.87
CA LYS A 297 -5.13 7.96 -4.52
C LYS A 297 -5.00 6.80 -3.53
N LYS A 298 -4.22 6.97 -2.46
CA LYS A 298 -4.12 5.96 -1.38
C LYS A 298 -5.46 5.76 -0.69
N PHE A 299 -6.18 6.84 -0.40
CA PHE A 299 -7.51 6.78 0.21
C PHE A 299 -8.50 5.99 -0.66
N TYR A 300 -8.58 6.29 -1.96
CA TYR A 300 -9.46 5.55 -2.89
C TYR A 300 -9.02 4.09 -3.08
N SER A 301 -7.70 3.82 -3.09
CA SER A 301 -7.18 2.44 -3.17
C SER A 301 -7.57 1.63 -1.94
N PHE A 302 -7.51 2.23 -0.75
CA PHE A 302 -7.93 1.60 0.50
C PHE A 302 -9.43 1.27 0.49
N ILE A 303 -10.28 2.22 0.05
CA ILE A 303 -11.73 1.97 -0.12
C ILE A 303 -11.97 0.81 -1.10
N GLY A 304 -11.24 0.76 -2.23
CA GLY A 304 -11.36 -0.32 -3.20
C GLY A 304 -11.04 -1.69 -2.63
N VAL A 305 -9.99 -1.80 -1.80
CA VAL A 305 -9.64 -3.03 -1.10
C VAL A 305 -10.73 -3.43 -0.09
N LEU A 306 -11.25 -2.48 0.69
CA LEU A 306 -12.31 -2.73 1.66
C LEU A 306 -13.59 -3.24 0.98
N LEU A 307 -14.00 -2.61 -0.12
CA LEU A 307 -15.16 -3.04 -0.92
C LEU A 307 -14.96 -4.44 -1.49
N SER A 308 -13.76 -4.77 -1.95
CA SER A 308 -13.44 -6.10 -2.48
C SER A 308 -13.57 -7.19 -1.40
N ILE A 309 -13.14 -6.89 -0.16
CA ILE A 309 -13.29 -7.78 0.98
C ILE A 309 -14.78 -7.97 1.33
N ILE A 310 -15.56 -6.89 1.35
CA ILE A 310 -17.01 -6.96 1.62
C ILE A 310 -17.73 -7.81 0.58
N ILE A 311 -17.43 -7.62 -0.71
CA ILE A 311 -18.00 -8.43 -1.80
C ILE A 311 -17.64 -9.92 -1.60
N LEU A 312 -16.38 -10.23 -1.26
CA LEU A 312 -15.96 -11.60 -1.01
C LEU A 312 -16.71 -12.23 0.17
N LEU A 313 -16.92 -11.49 1.25
CA LEU A 313 -17.70 -11.93 2.41
C LEU A 313 -19.17 -12.20 2.04
N ILE A 314 -19.78 -11.33 1.24
CA ILE A 314 -21.17 -11.52 0.77
C ILE A 314 -21.30 -12.77 -0.10
N VAL A 315 -20.36 -12.96 -1.05
CA VAL A 315 -20.36 -14.12 -1.95
C VAL A 315 -20.16 -15.42 -1.16
N THR A 316 -19.20 -15.45 -0.23
CA THR A 316 -18.93 -16.64 0.60
C THR A 316 -20.10 -16.95 1.53
N TYR A 317 -20.69 -15.94 2.17
CA TYR A 317 -21.89 -16.10 3.01
C TYR A 317 -23.07 -16.66 2.20
N SER A 318 -23.32 -16.10 1.01
CA SER A 318 -24.39 -16.54 0.12
C SER A 318 -24.18 -17.99 -0.35
N TYR A 319 -22.93 -18.35 -0.68
CA TYR A 319 -22.56 -19.71 -1.07
C TYR A 319 -22.82 -20.72 0.05
N ILE A 320 -22.37 -20.42 1.27
CA ILE A 320 -22.56 -21.28 2.45
C ILE A 320 -24.05 -21.44 2.75
N THR A 321 -24.81 -20.34 2.72
CA THR A 321 -26.25 -20.35 2.99
C THR A 321 -27.01 -21.17 1.95
N SER A 322 -26.67 -21.04 0.66
CA SER A 322 -27.27 -21.85 -0.40
C SER A 322 -26.99 -23.35 -0.23
N ARG A 323 -25.75 -23.71 0.15
CA ARG A 323 -25.38 -25.11 0.47
C ARG A 323 -26.21 -25.66 1.63
N LYS A 324 -26.32 -24.91 2.74
CA LYS A 324 -27.12 -25.29 3.90
C LYS A 324 -28.60 -25.44 3.54
N ASN A 325 -29.16 -24.50 2.78
CA ASN A 325 -30.56 -24.57 2.35
C ASN A 325 -30.84 -25.79 1.47
N LYS A 326 -29.92 -26.14 0.55
CA LYS A 326 -30.05 -27.37 -0.24
C LYS A 326 -30.00 -28.64 0.62
N GLN A 327 -29.10 -28.69 1.60
CA GLN A 327 -29.02 -29.81 2.53
C GLN A 327 -30.28 -29.92 3.39
N LEU A 328 -30.77 -28.79 3.91
CA LEU A 328 -31.98 -28.74 4.73
C LEU A 328 -33.21 -29.16 3.91
N ALA A 329 -33.35 -28.66 2.69
CA ALA A 329 -34.44 -29.07 1.79
C ALA A 329 -34.40 -30.57 1.49
N LYS A 330 -33.20 -31.16 1.32
CA LYS A 330 -33.04 -32.60 1.15
C LYS A 330 -33.48 -33.37 2.40
N LEU A 331 -33.05 -32.93 3.58
CA LEU A 331 -33.44 -33.55 4.86
C LEU A 331 -34.95 -33.45 5.13
N ILE A 332 -35.57 -32.32 4.79
CA ILE A 332 -37.03 -32.14 4.88
C ILE A 332 -37.73 -33.17 3.99
N LYS A 333 -37.32 -33.28 2.71
CA LYS A 333 -37.89 -34.23 1.77
C LYS A 333 -37.72 -35.69 2.22
N GLU A 334 -36.56 -36.03 2.76
CA GLU A 334 -36.30 -37.36 3.34
C GLU A 334 -37.20 -37.63 4.55
N ASN A 335 -37.37 -36.64 5.44
CA ASN A 335 -38.23 -36.77 6.62
C ASN A 335 -39.71 -36.89 6.24
N GLU A 336 -40.19 -36.09 5.30
CA GLU A 336 -41.56 -36.19 4.76
C GLU A 336 -41.82 -37.58 4.16
N PHE A 337 -40.87 -38.11 3.39
CA PHE A 337 -40.96 -39.46 2.84
C PHE A 337 -41.01 -40.53 3.94
N LEU A 338 -40.13 -40.46 4.94
CA LEU A 338 -40.09 -41.41 6.06
C LEU A 338 -41.38 -41.40 6.89
N ILE A 339 -41.93 -40.20 7.15
CA ILE A 339 -43.20 -40.05 7.86
C ILE A 339 -44.34 -40.66 7.03
N GLY A 340 -44.39 -40.38 5.72
CA GLY A 340 -45.38 -40.95 4.82
C GLY A 340 -45.33 -42.48 4.80
N GLU A 341 -44.14 -43.05 4.65
CA GLU A 341 -43.92 -44.50 4.66
C GLU A 341 -44.32 -45.15 6.00
N SER A 342 -43.99 -44.52 7.12
CA SER A 342 -44.41 -45.00 8.45
C SER A 342 -45.94 -45.07 8.56
N ASN A 343 -46.65 -44.04 8.09
CA ASN A 343 -48.11 -44.01 8.13
C ASN A 343 -48.74 -45.07 7.23
N HIS A 344 -48.20 -45.25 6.02
CA HIS A 344 -48.62 -46.34 5.14
C HIS A 344 -48.43 -47.71 5.80
N ARG A 345 -47.31 -47.94 6.48
CA ARG A 345 -47.06 -49.19 7.21
C ARG A 345 -48.00 -49.39 8.39
N ILE A 346 -48.29 -48.36 9.17
CA ILE A 346 -49.23 -48.46 10.29
C ILE A 346 -50.63 -48.82 9.78
N LYS A 347 -51.08 -48.18 8.69
CA LYS A 347 -52.35 -48.53 8.04
C LYS A 347 -52.36 -50.00 7.58
N ASN A 348 -51.31 -50.44 6.89
CA ASN A 348 -51.20 -51.82 6.43
C ASN A 348 -51.21 -52.82 7.60
N ASN A 349 -50.52 -52.51 8.70
CA ASN A 349 -50.47 -53.36 9.89
C ASN A 349 -51.84 -53.47 10.57
N LEU A 350 -52.55 -52.36 10.76
CA LEU A 350 -53.90 -52.37 11.33
C LEU A 350 -54.86 -53.18 10.44
N GLN A 351 -54.78 -53.01 9.12
CA GLN A 351 -55.64 -53.72 8.16
C GLN A 351 -55.34 -55.23 8.10
N LEU A 352 -54.07 -55.62 8.26
CA LEU A 352 -53.68 -57.02 8.42
C LEU A 352 -54.28 -57.62 9.70
N ILE A 353 -54.17 -56.91 10.84
CA ILE A 353 -54.73 -57.36 12.11
C ILE A 353 -56.25 -57.54 11.99
N ILE A 354 -56.95 -56.57 11.39
CA ILE A 354 -58.40 -56.66 11.11
C ILE A 354 -58.72 -57.88 10.26
N SER A 355 -57.94 -58.14 9.20
CA SER A 355 -58.16 -59.29 8.31
C SER A 355 -57.95 -60.64 9.01
N LEU A 356 -56.95 -60.73 9.89
CA LEU A 356 -56.70 -61.92 10.71
C LEU A 356 -57.85 -62.17 11.68
N ILE A 357 -58.36 -61.12 12.34
CA ILE A 357 -59.52 -61.22 13.23
C ILE A 357 -60.76 -61.63 12.43
N GLY A 358 -61.01 -61.03 11.27
CA GLY A 358 -62.08 -61.40 10.35
C GLY A 358 -62.07 -62.89 9.99
N ARG A 359 -60.88 -63.47 9.79
CA ARG A 359 -60.71 -64.90 9.55
C ARG A 359 -61.06 -65.76 10.77
N GLU A 360 -60.63 -65.36 11.97
CA GLU A 360 -60.97 -66.08 13.21
C GLU A 360 -62.48 -65.98 13.54
N ILE A 361 -63.13 -64.86 13.21
CA ILE A 361 -64.60 -64.68 13.29
C ILE A 361 -65.31 -65.72 12.40
N TYR A 362 -64.79 -65.96 11.19
CA TYR A 362 -65.41 -66.91 10.26
C TYR A 362 -65.27 -68.38 10.71
N LYS A 363 -64.22 -68.70 11.49
CA LYS A 363 -63.92 -70.07 11.96
C LYS A 363 -64.56 -70.44 13.29
N SER A 364 -65.01 -69.46 14.07
CA SER A 364 -65.48 -69.67 15.44
C SER A 364 -66.98 -69.40 15.56
N ASP A 365 -67.75 -70.42 15.94
CA ASP A 365 -69.18 -70.26 16.27
C ASP A 365 -69.40 -69.76 17.70
N THR A 366 -68.43 -69.99 18.60
CA THR A 366 -68.56 -69.67 20.04
C THR A 366 -67.96 -68.33 20.44
N ALA A 367 -66.98 -67.79 19.68
CA ALA A 367 -66.28 -66.53 19.99
C ALA A 367 -66.52 -65.41 18.96
N LYS A 368 -67.48 -65.61 18.04
CA LYS A 368 -67.77 -64.70 16.92
C LYS A 368 -68.04 -63.27 17.38
N SER A 369 -68.82 -63.13 18.45
CA SER A 369 -69.28 -61.85 19.00
C SER A 369 -68.14 -61.08 19.66
N GLU A 370 -67.26 -61.76 20.40
CA GLU A 370 -66.10 -61.19 21.07
C GLU A 370 -65.07 -60.70 20.04
N LEU A 371 -64.79 -61.51 19.01
CA LEU A 371 -63.86 -61.17 17.95
C LEU A 371 -64.36 -60.02 17.07
N GLN A 372 -65.67 -59.97 16.76
CA GLN A 372 -66.28 -58.81 16.10
C GLN A 372 -66.08 -57.52 16.91
N GLY A 373 -66.29 -57.59 18.23
CA GLY A 373 -66.05 -56.44 19.10
C GLY A 373 -64.60 -55.96 19.11
N ILE A 374 -63.62 -56.87 19.01
CA ILE A 374 -62.20 -56.52 18.90
C ILE A 374 -61.91 -55.88 17.52
N SER A 375 -62.49 -56.42 16.45
CA SER A 375 -62.36 -55.86 15.10
C SER A 375 -62.86 -54.41 15.04
N GLU A 376 -64.02 -54.11 15.62
CA GLU A 376 -64.57 -52.76 15.59
C GLU A 376 -63.77 -51.75 16.42
N LYS A 377 -63.15 -52.19 17.52
CA LYS A 377 -62.22 -51.36 18.30
C LYS A 377 -60.97 -51.01 17.50
N ILE A 378 -60.42 -51.97 16.75
CA ILE A 378 -59.24 -51.74 15.90
C ILE A 378 -59.60 -50.85 14.71
N ASN A 379 -60.80 -50.99 14.13
CA ASN A 379 -61.32 -50.07 13.11
C ASN A 379 -61.42 -48.62 13.63
N SER A 380 -61.85 -48.44 14.88
CA SER A 380 -61.92 -47.13 15.54
C SER A 380 -60.53 -46.50 15.73
N ILE A 381 -59.51 -47.29 16.10
CA ILE A 381 -58.12 -46.83 16.19
C ILE A 381 -57.55 -46.50 14.80
N ALA A 382 -57.86 -47.31 13.79
CA ALA A 382 -57.44 -47.06 12.41
C ALA A 382 -58.05 -45.76 11.84
N ALA A 383 -59.33 -45.50 12.11
CA ALA A 383 -60.01 -44.26 11.74
C ALA A 383 -59.37 -43.04 12.40
N LEU A 384 -59.01 -43.14 13.68
CA LEU A 384 -58.29 -42.09 14.40
C LEU A 384 -56.93 -41.80 13.78
N HIS A 385 -56.16 -42.85 13.48
CA HIS A 385 -54.85 -42.72 12.86
C HIS A 385 -54.93 -42.07 11.47
N GLN A 386 -55.97 -42.36 10.70
CA GLN A 386 -56.20 -41.71 9.41
C GLN A 386 -56.53 -40.22 9.56
N GLN A 387 -57.39 -39.86 10.52
CA GLN A 387 -57.72 -38.45 10.79
C GLN A 387 -56.49 -37.65 11.25
N LEU A 388 -55.59 -38.28 12.01
CA LEU A 388 -54.34 -37.65 12.45
C LEU A 388 -53.38 -37.29 11.33
N TYR A 389 -53.33 -38.10 10.28
CA TYR A 389 -52.46 -37.85 9.15
C TYR A 389 -52.98 -36.70 8.27
N ILE A 390 -54.30 -36.53 8.19
CA ILE A 390 -54.94 -35.49 7.38
C ILE A 390 -54.79 -34.11 8.05
N ASN A 391 -54.65 -34.05 9.38
CA ASN A 391 -54.52 -32.78 10.10
C ASN A 391 -53.07 -32.25 10.10
N GLU A 392 -52.86 -31.01 9.61
CA GLU A 392 -51.55 -30.35 9.55
C GLU A 392 -50.91 -30.16 10.94
N SER A 393 -51.71 -30.03 12.00
CA SER A 393 -51.22 -29.81 13.37
C SER A 393 -50.62 -31.08 14.02
N LYS A 394 -50.97 -32.27 13.51
CA LYS A 394 -50.59 -33.63 13.98
C LYS A 394 -50.73 -33.88 15.49
N LYS A 395 -51.42 -33.01 16.23
CA LYS A 395 -51.54 -33.05 17.70
C LYS A 395 -52.99 -33.12 18.17
N SER A 396 -53.94 -32.84 17.29
CA SER A 396 -55.38 -32.87 17.55
C SER A 396 -56.13 -33.41 16.34
N ILE A 397 -57.37 -33.89 16.56
CA ILE A 397 -58.29 -34.29 15.48
C ILE A 397 -59.64 -33.62 15.66
N SER A 398 -60.38 -33.41 14.56
CA SER A 398 -61.80 -33.06 14.65
C SER A 398 -62.56 -34.25 15.24
N VAL A 399 -63.22 -34.03 16.38
CA VAL A 399 -64.08 -35.04 17.02
C VAL A 399 -65.28 -35.35 16.12
N LYS A 400 -65.77 -34.37 15.37
CA LYS A 400 -66.88 -34.53 14.44
C LYS A 400 -66.55 -35.52 13.33
N ASP A 401 -65.43 -35.34 12.66
CA ASP A 401 -65.03 -36.23 11.56
C ASP A 401 -64.62 -37.60 12.08
N TYR A 402 -64.03 -37.65 13.27
CA TYR A 402 -63.70 -38.90 13.91
C TYR A 402 -64.94 -39.74 14.28
N LEU A 403 -65.93 -39.17 14.97
CA LEU A 403 -67.14 -39.88 15.36
C LEU A 403 -68.00 -40.29 14.16
N LYS A 404 -68.05 -39.48 13.10
CA LYS A 404 -68.65 -39.87 11.81
C LYS A 404 -67.94 -41.06 11.17
N SER A 405 -66.62 -41.13 11.28
CA SER A 405 -65.84 -42.27 10.77
C SER A 405 -66.19 -43.55 11.55
N ILE A 406 -66.39 -43.46 12.86
CA ILE A 406 -66.87 -44.58 13.69
C ILE A 406 -68.30 -44.98 13.28
N GLU A 407 -69.21 -44.04 13.11
CA GLU A 407 -70.57 -44.32 12.61
C GLU A 407 -70.53 -45.06 11.27
N ASN A 408 -69.69 -44.62 10.34
CA ASN A 408 -69.54 -45.27 9.04
C ASN A 408 -69.06 -46.73 9.16
N ASN A 409 -68.18 -47.05 10.13
CA ASN A 409 -67.75 -48.42 10.38
C ASN A 409 -68.91 -49.32 10.82
N PHE A 410 -69.82 -48.80 11.65
CA PHE A 410 -70.98 -49.54 12.14
C PHE A 410 -72.20 -49.51 11.21
N LYS A 411 -72.22 -48.61 10.22
CA LYS A 411 -73.41 -48.31 9.39
C LYS A 411 -74.06 -49.54 8.78
N SER A 412 -73.28 -50.45 8.19
CA SER A 412 -73.80 -51.67 7.57
C SER A 412 -74.43 -52.62 8.60
N GLY A 413 -73.78 -52.82 9.75
CA GLY A 413 -74.29 -53.66 10.83
C GLY A 413 -75.53 -53.07 11.51
N LEU A 414 -75.56 -51.75 11.71
CA LEU A 414 -76.71 -51.04 12.29
C LEU A 414 -77.95 -51.14 11.38
N ILE A 415 -77.79 -51.01 10.06
CA ILE A 415 -78.89 -51.17 9.09
C ILE A 415 -79.45 -52.60 9.13
N GLN A 416 -78.58 -53.62 9.14
CA GLN A 416 -79.00 -55.02 9.23
C GLN A 416 -79.79 -55.31 10.52
N GLU A 417 -79.37 -54.70 11.62
CA GLU A 417 -80.02 -54.85 12.92
C GLU A 417 -81.27 -53.96 13.11
N GLY A 418 -81.60 -53.10 12.14
CA GLY A 418 -82.73 -52.17 12.23
C GLY A 418 -82.54 -51.04 13.26
N VAL A 419 -81.30 -50.60 13.48
CA VAL A 419 -80.94 -49.58 14.47
C VAL A 419 -80.77 -48.22 13.80
N GLN A 420 -81.48 -47.21 14.31
CA GLN A 420 -81.29 -45.81 13.93
C GLN A 420 -80.24 -45.16 14.84
N LEU A 421 -79.09 -44.78 14.28
CA LEU A 421 -78.06 -43.99 14.96
C LEU A 421 -78.17 -42.53 14.54
N THR A 422 -78.21 -41.62 15.51
CA THR A 422 -78.21 -40.16 15.29
C THR A 422 -76.99 -39.54 15.96
N LEU A 423 -76.16 -38.85 15.17
CA LEU A 423 -75.00 -38.08 15.65
C LEU A 423 -75.29 -36.58 15.65
N GLU A 424 -75.22 -35.95 16.82
CA GLU A 424 -75.32 -34.50 17.02
C GLU A 424 -74.00 -33.97 17.62
N VAL A 425 -73.00 -33.77 16.77
CA VAL A 425 -71.62 -33.47 17.19
C VAL A 425 -71.23 -32.06 16.79
N GLU A 426 -70.98 -31.20 17.79
CA GLU A 426 -70.31 -29.90 17.61
C GLU A 426 -68.87 -30.11 17.11
N ASP A 427 -68.42 -29.26 16.18
CA ASP A 427 -67.09 -29.38 15.61
C ASP A 427 -66.05 -28.74 16.53
N PHE A 428 -65.27 -29.57 17.20
CA PHE A 428 -64.12 -29.12 17.98
C PHE A 428 -62.97 -30.12 17.86
N GLU A 429 -61.76 -29.59 18.00
CA GLU A 429 -60.56 -30.41 18.03
C GLU A 429 -60.31 -31.01 19.41
N MET A 430 -59.76 -32.22 19.47
CA MET A 430 -59.34 -32.86 20.72
C MET A 430 -57.96 -33.51 20.59
N PRO A 431 -57.10 -33.47 21.63
CA PRO A 431 -55.80 -34.14 21.60
C PRO A 431 -55.92 -35.63 21.29
N VAL A 432 -54.93 -36.17 20.59
CA VAL A 432 -54.86 -37.58 20.17
C VAL A 432 -55.15 -38.54 21.32
N ASP A 433 -54.45 -38.34 22.43
CA ASP A 433 -54.48 -39.26 23.56
C ASP A 433 -55.90 -39.41 24.13
N LYS A 434 -56.69 -38.32 24.17
CA LYS A 434 -58.09 -38.35 24.61
C LYS A 434 -59.03 -38.89 23.55
N SER A 435 -58.74 -38.63 22.28
CA SER A 435 -59.53 -39.12 21.14
C SER A 435 -59.55 -40.63 21.07
N VAL A 436 -58.43 -41.30 21.36
CA VAL A 436 -58.37 -42.77 21.42
C VAL A 436 -59.39 -43.31 22.43
N TYR A 437 -59.43 -42.75 23.64
CA TYR A 437 -60.36 -43.22 24.66
C TYR A 437 -61.81 -42.89 24.35
N LEU A 438 -62.09 -41.70 23.77
CA LEU A 438 -63.45 -41.33 23.36
C LEU A 438 -63.98 -42.24 22.26
N GLY A 439 -63.16 -42.54 21.25
CA GLY A 439 -63.56 -43.42 20.15
C GLY A 439 -63.79 -44.85 20.61
N LEU A 440 -62.90 -45.39 21.46
CA LEU A 440 -63.09 -46.70 22.07
C LEU A 440 -64.34 -46.73 22.96
N LEU A 441 -64.63 -45.65 23.69
CA LEU A 441 -65.82 -45.54 24.52
C LEU A 441 -67.07 -45.59 23.66
N VAL A 442 -67.15 -44.81 22.59
CA VAL A 442 -68.27 -44.81 21.65
C VAL A 442 -68.45 -46.19 21.01
N THR A 443 -67.37 -46.80 20.53
CA THR A 443 -67.39 -48.16 19.96
C THR A 443 -67.93 -49.17 20.95
N GLU A 444 -67.45 -49.15 22.21
CA GLU A 444 -67.90 -50.07 23.26
C GLU A 444 -69.37 -49.86 23.61
N LEU A 445 -69.83 -48.62 23.68
CA LEU A 445 -71.23 -48.29 23.97
C LEU A 445 -72.15 -48.80 22.86
N ILE A 446 -71.82 -48.56 21.60
CA ILE A 446 -72.58 -49.09 20.45
C ILE A 446 -72.63 -50.61 20.49
N ILE A 447 -71.48 -51.28 20.73
CA ILE A 447 -71.43 -52.75 20.85
C ILE A 447 -72.33 -53.22 22.00
N ASN A 448 -72.30 -52.55 23.15
CA ASN A 448 -73.10 -52.94 24.31
C ASN A 448 -74.60 -52.79 24.04
N SER A 449 -75.03 -51.73 23.38
CA SER A 449 -76.44 -51.55 23.03
C SER A 449 -76.92 -52.60 22.02
N LEU A 450 -76.08 -52.98 21.05
CA LEU A 450 -76.37 -54.05 20.10
C LEU A 450 -76.46 -55.43 20.78
N LYS A 451 -75.50 -55.78 21.64
CA LYS A 451 -75.43 -57.11 22.27
C LYS A 451 -76.41 -57.29 23.43
N HIS A 452 -76.62 -56.25 24.22
CA HIS A 452 -77.33 -56.31 25.50
C HIS A 452 -78.58 -55.44 25.52
N GLY A 453 -78.47 -54.20 25.02
CA GLY A 453 -79.55 -53.20 25.10
C GLY A 453 -80.83 -53.60 24.36
N PHE A 454 -80.72 -54.08 23.11
CA PHE A 454 -81.87 -54.20 22.21
C PHE A 454 -82.53 -55.60 22.11
N LYS A 455 -82.27 -56.52 23.04
CA LYS A 455 -82.79 -57.90 22.98
C LYS A 455 -84.33 -57.99 22.88
N THR A 456 -85.06 -57.03 23.47
CA THR A 456 -86.53 -57.00 23.51
C THR A 456 -87.13 -55.70 22.94
N THR A 457 -86.31 -54.83 22.35
CA THR A 457 -86.72 -53.50 21.86
C THR A 457 -87.08 -53.57 20.38
N LYS A 458 -88.31 -53.15 20.01
CA LYS A 458 -88.80 -53.22 18.61
C LYS A 458 -88.22 -52.12 17.72
N ALA A 459 -88.21 -50.87 18.17
CA ALA A 459 -87.61 -49.74 17.44
C ALA A 459 -86.30 -49.36 18.13
N LYS A 460 -85.16 -49.73 17.56
CA LYS A 460 -83.84 -49.58 18.19
C LYS A 460 -83.24 -48.22 17.82
N ILE A 461 -82.94 -47.38 18.80
CA ILE A 461 -82.44 -46.02 18.60
C ILE A 461 -81.21 -45.79 19.47
N ILE A 462 -80.15 -45.25 18.87
CA ILE A 462 -78.97 -44.75 19.56
C ILE A 462 -78.83 -43.26 19.20
N LYS A 463 -78.64 -42.42 20.22
CA LYS A 463 -78.32 -41.01 20.06
C LYS A 463 -76.98 -40.71 20.72
N ILE A 464 -76.08 -40.06 19.98
CA ILE A 464 -74.80 -39.59 20.49
C ILE A 464 -74.74 -38.09 20.23
N SER A 465 -74.51 -37.31 21.28
CA SER A 465 -74.35 -35.86 21.17
C SER A 465 -73.13 -35.37 21.91
N THR A 466 -72.45 -34.38 21.33
CA THR A 466 -71.29 -33.75 21.97
C THR A 466 -71.29 -32.26 21.71
N TRP A 467 -70.98 -31.47 22.73
CA TRP A 467 -70.87 -30.03 22.63
C TRP A 467 -69.83 -29.48 23.60
N LYS A 468 -69.36 -28.27 23.33
CA LYS A 468 -68.42 -27.55 24.18
C LYS A 468 -69.20 -26.68 25.17
N ALA A 469 -68.83 -26.74 26.44
CA ALA A 469 -69.31 -25.82 27.47
C ALA A 469 -68.25 -24.76 27.82
N ALA A 470 -68.56 -23.85 28.74
CA ALA A 470 -67.59 -22.90 29.28
C ALA A 470 -66.36 -23.63 29.88
N ASP A 471 -65.22 -22.94 29.96
CA ASP A 471 -63.99 -23.43 30.61
C ASP A 471 -63.31 -24.66 29.97
N ASN A 472 -63.42 -24.82 28.64
CA ASN A 472 -62.82 -25.95 27.89
C ASN A 472 -63.32 -27.34 28.35
N VAL A 473 -64.52 -27.42 28.92
CA VAL A 473 -65.18 -28.67 29.25
C VAL A 473 -65.95 -29.20 28.03
N VAL A 474 -65.71 -30.44 27.68
CA VAL A 474 -66.45 -31.19 26.66
C VAL A 474 -67.55 -31.98 27.35
N HIS A 475 -68.76 -31.84 26.83
CA HIS A 475 -69.88 -32.69 27.19
C HIS A 475 -70.06 -33.77 26.13
N PHE A 476 -70.15 -35.00 26.57
CA PHE A 476 -70.52 -36.14 25.72
C PHE A 476 -71.73 -36.83 26.34
N ASN A 477 -72.74 -37.08 25.52
CA ASN A 477 -73.93 -37.81 25.91
C ASN A 477 -74.16 -38.97 24.93
N TYR A 478 -74.32 -40.15 25.50
CA TYR A 478 -74.75 -41.35 24.81
C TYR A 478 -76.10 -41.76 25.36
N GLN A 479 -77.04 -42.13 24.49
CA GLN A 479 -78.33 -42.64 24.89
C GLN A 479 -78.78 -43.76 23.94
N ASP A 480 -79.25 -44.86 24.50
CA ASP A 480 -80.06 -45.86 23.79
C ASP A 480 -81.44 -46.01 24.42
N ASN A 481 -82.38 -46.59 23.67
CA ASN A 481 -83.71 -46.95 24.16
C ASN A 481 -83.87 -48.46 24.43
N GLY A 482 -82.77 -49.11 24.83
CA GLY A 482 -82.72 -50.51 25.17
C GLY A 482 -83.32 -50.83 26.55
N SER A 483 -82.95 -51.99 27.09
CA SER A 483 -83.38 -52.48 28.41
C SER A 483 -82.65 -51.83 29.59
N GLY A 484 -81.66 -50.95 29.34
CA GLY A 484 -80.83 -50.34 30.39
C GLY A 484 -79.84 -51.34 31.02
N LEU A 485 -79.12 -50.93 32.07
CA LEU A 485 -78.29 -51.84 32.87
C LEU A 485 -79.14 -52.50 33.97
N LYS A 486 -78.93 -53.80 34.21
CA LYS A 486 -79.55 -54.49 35.34
C LYS A 486 -78.91 -54.05 36.66
N GLU A 487 -79.68 -54.12 37.74
CA GLU A 487 -79.22 -53.77 39.09
C GLU A 487 -77.98 -54.63 39.47
N GLY A 488 -76.84 -53.99 39.73
CA GLY A 488 -75.56 -54.64 40.03
C GLY A 488 -74.63 -54.92 38.85
N GLU A 489 -75.04 -54.69 37.60
CA GLU A 489 -74.15 -54.79 36.44
C GLU A 489 -73.32 -53.51 36.26
N SER A 490 -71.99 -53.67 36.15
CA SER A 490 -71.06 -52.57 35.88
C SER A 490 -70.22 -52.91 34.66
N PRO A 491 -70.35 -52.20 33.52
CA PRO A 491 -69.50 -52.43 32.35
C PRO A 491 -68.06 -52.02 32.66
N SER A 492 -67.21 -53.00 32.98
CA SER A 492 -65.85 -52.81 33.48
C SER A 492 -64.96 -52.02 32.52
N LEU A 493 -65.11 -52.24 31.21
CA LEU A 493 -64.34 -51.55 30.18
C LEU A 493 -64.79 -50.09 29.98
N VAL A 494 -66.10 -49.81 30.03
CA VAL A 494 -66.64 -48.45 29.98
C VAL A 494 -66.09 -47.64 31.16
N ASN A 495 -66.10 -48.20 32.37
CA ASN A 495 -65.54 -47.54 33.56
C ASN A 495 -64.03 -47.30 33.45
N LEU A 496 -63.27 -48.23 32.85
CA LEU A 496 -61.84 -48.04 32.60
C LEU A 496 -61.59 -46.87 31.64
N LEU A 497 -62.32 -46.80 30.53
CA LEU A 497 -62.19 -45.73 29.53
C LEU A 497 -62.59 -44.37 30.10
N LEU A 498 -63.62 -44.31 30.93
CA LEU A 498 -64.05 -43.09 31.63
C LEU A 498 -63.00 -42.57 32.62
N LYS A 499 -62.29 -43.47 33.31
CA LYS A 499 -61.14 -43.10 34.16
C LYS A 499 -59.98 -42.53 33.34
N GLN A 500 -59.69 -43.10 32.17
CA GLN A 500 -58.63 -42.58 31.28
C GLN A 500 -58.98 -41.20 30.71
N LEU A 501 -60.26 -40.95 30.43
CA LEU A 501 -60.78 -39.63 30.05
C LEU A 501 -60.82 -38.63 31.22
N LYS A 502 -60.62 -39.10 32.47
CA LYS A 502 -60.81 -38.32 33.70
C LYS A 502 -62.18 -37.63 33.74
N ALA A 503 -63.22 -38.34 33.28
CA ALA A 503 -64.54 -37.78 33.10
C ALA A 503 -65.39 -37.86 34.38
N SER A 504 -66.17 -36.81 34.68
CA SER A 504 -67.25 -36.88 35.65
C SER A 504 -68.50 -37.49 34.99
N ILE A 505 -69.16 -38.42 35.67
CA ILE A 505 -70.18 -39.29 35.09
C ILE A 505 -71.55 -39.03 35.72
N THR A 506 -72.59 -38.94 34.90
CA THR A 506 -74.00 -39.00 35.30
C THR A 506 -74.68 -40.09 34.48
N LEU A 507 -75.15 -41.15 35.15
CA LEU A 507 -75.87 -42.27 34.54
C LEU A 507 -77.37 -42.12 34.77
N ASN A 508 -78.17 -42.44 33.75
CA ASN A 508 -79.62 -42.50 33.85
C ASN A 508 -80.14 -43.75 33.13
N ASN A 509 -80.93 -44.57 33.83
CA ASN A 509 -81.48 -45.84 33.35
C ASN A 509 -83.02 -45.86 33.24
N THR A 510 -83.70 -44.70 33.29
CA THR A 510 -85.18 -44.67 33.32
C THR A 510 -85.84 -45.02 31.99
N ILE A 511 -85.19 -44.73 30.86
CA ILE A 511 -85.68 -45.03 29.51
C ILE A 511 -84.46 -45.47 28.68
N GLY A 512 -84.08 -46.74 28.83
CA GLY A 512 -82.85 -47.31 28.26
C GLY A 512 -81.58 -46.89 29.00
N TYR A 513 -80.42 -46.99 28.35
CA TYR A 513 -79.14 -46.60 28.95
C TYR A 513 -78.72 -45.20 28.47
N SER A 514 -78.55 -44.27 29.41
CA SER A 514 -78.00 -42.93 29.13
C SER A 514 -76.75 -42.65 29.97
N LEU A 515 -75.67 -42.29 29.28
CA LEU A 515 -74.39 -41.92 29.85
C LEU A 515 -74.06 -40.48 29.46
N ASN A 516 -74.08 -39.59 30.45
CA ASN A 516 -73.64 -38.21 30.32
C ASN A 516 -72.29 -38.06 31.00
N ILE A 517 -71.29 -37.55 30.28
CA ILE A 517 -69.95 -37.33 30.81
C ILE A 517 -69.47 -35.93 30.51
N LYS A 518 -68.68 -35.40 31.43
CA LYS A 518 -67.97 -34.13 31.26
C LYS A 518 -66.49 -34.36 31.51
N PHE A 519 -65.65 -33.90 30.60
CA PHE A 519 -64.20 -33.99 30.72
C PHE A 519 -63.54 -32.76 30.09
N ASN A 520 -62.34 -32.41 30.56
CA ASN A 520 -61.62 -31.28 29.98
C ASN A 520 -61.13 -31.65 28.58
N LYS A 521 -61.19 -30.69 27.65
CA LYS A 521 -60.67 -30.82 26.28
C LYS A 521 -59.19 -31.21 26.24
#